data_AF-A0A954JTH8-F1
#
_entry.id   AF-A0A954JTH8-F1
#
_cell.length_a   1.000
_cell.length_b   1.000
_cell.length_c   1.000
_cell.angle_alpha   90.00
_cell.angle_beta   90.00
_cell.angle_gamma   90.00
#
_symmetry.space_group_name_H-M   'P 1'
#
loop_
_entity.id
_entity.type
_entity.pdbx_description
1 polymer ?
#
loop_
_entity_poly.entity_id
_entity_poly.type
_entity_poly.pdbx_seq_one_letter_code
_entity_poly.pdbx_strand_id
1 'polypeptide(L)'
;VFLIAGSLSLIAGFKARFGAGLLFIFLVLATYYFHDFWTIEDAQAKQGQMIHFMKNLALMGSMLFVMANGAGKMSLDNALASKTQSEPVVA
;
A
#
# COMPACT_ATOMS: atom_id res chain seq x y z
N VAL A 1 -13.01 6.48 -0.70
CA VAL A 1 -12.19 7.72 -0.68
C VAL A 1 -10.79 7.47 -0.15
N PHE A 2 -10.61 6.97 1.07
CA PHE A 2 -9.27 6.76 1.65
C PHE A 2 -8.38 5.81 0.80
N LEU A 3 -8.96 4.78 0.18
CA LEU A 3 -8.25 3.88 -0.74
C LEU A 3 -7.63 4.63 -1.91
N ILE A 4 -8.41 5.47 -2.58
CA ILE A 4 -7.96 6.24 -3.74
C ILE A 4 -6.87 7.23 -3.32
N ALA A 5 -7.06 7.91 -2.18
CA ALA A 5 -6.06 8.82 -1.63
C ALA A 5 -4.75 8.10 -1.24
N GLY A 6 -4.85 6.91 -0.62
CA GLY A 6 -3.71 6.07 -0.27
C GLY A 6 -2.95 5.58 -1.49
N SER A 7 -3.66 5.11 -2.52
CA SER A 7 -3.07 4.68 -3.80
C SER A 7 -2.36 5.84 -4.51
N LEU A 8 -2.97 7.03 -4.54
CA LEU A 8 -2.36 8.23 -5.13
C LEU A 8 -1.10 8.67 -4.38
N SER A 9 -1.13 8.68 -3.04
CA SER A 9 0.04 8.99 -2.20
C SER A 9 1.17 7.98 -2.41
N LEU A 10 0.82 6.69 -2.55
CA LEU A 10 1.77 5.61 -2.85
C LEU A 10 2.44 5.81 -4.22
N ILE A 11 1.64 6.06 -5.28
CA ILE A 11 2.13 6.24 -6.66
C ILE A 11 2.94 7.53 -6.80
N ALA A 12 2.48 8.63 -6.20
CA ALA A 12 3.18 9.90 -6.20
C ALA A 12 4.50 9.82 -5.39
N GLY A 13 4.63 8.84 -4.50
CA GLY A 13 5.78 8.76 -3.61
C GLY A 13 5.82 9.89 -2.57
N PHE A 14 4.67 10.54 -2.32
CA PHE A 14 4.50 11.58 -1.31
C PHE A 14 3.98 10.94 -0.02
N LYS A 15 4.80 10.86 1.03
CA LYS A 15 4.49 10.10 2.27
C LYS A 15 4.10 8.64 2.00
N ALA A 16 4.76 7.98 1.04
CA ALA A 16 4.36 6.65 0.59
C ALA A 16 4.31 5.58 1.71
N ARG A 17 5.16 5.69 2.73
CA ARG A 17 5.13 4.77 3.89
C ARG A 17 3.83 4.88 4.69
N PHE A 18 3.28 6.09 4.82
CA PHE A 18 2.02 6.34 5.50
C PHE A 18 0.83 5.86 4.67
N GLY A 19 0.84 6.15 3.35
CA GLY A 19 -0.15 5.61 2.41
C GLY A 19 -0.16 4.08 2.38
N ALA A 20 1.02 3.45 2.30
CA ALA A 20 1.18 2.00 2.36
C ALA A 20 0.66 1.42 3.69
N GLY A 21 0.94 2.06 4.82
CA GLY A 21 0.43 1.64 6.13
C GLY A 21 -1.10 1.67 6.22
N LEU A 22 -1.73 2.74 5.74
CA LEU A 22 -3.21 2.82 5.70
C LEU A 22 -3.83 1.75 4.80
N LEU A 23 -3.25 1.53 3.61
CA LEU A 23 -3.69 0.48 2.69
C LEU A 23 -3.50 -0.91 3.30
N PHE A 24 -2.38 -1.16 3.97
CA PHE A 24 -2.08 -2.42 4.64
C PHE A 24 -3.10 -2.73 5.73
N ILE A 25 -3.39 -1.78 6.64
CA ILE A 25 -4.36 -1.98 7.72
C ILE A 25 -5.75 -2.30 7.14
N PHE A 26 -6.17 -1.58 6.11
CA PHE A 26 -7.44 -1.87 5.46
C PHE A 26 -7.45 -3.25 4.81
N LEU A 27 -6.39 -3.63 4.09
CA LEU A 27 -6.29 -4.94 3.46
C LEU A 27 -6.39 -6.06 4.49
N VAL A 28 -5.75 -5.93 5.65
CA VAL A 28 -5.83 -6.91 6.75
C VAL A 28 -7.28 -7.07 7.21
N LEU A 29 -7.95 -5.95 7.54
CA LEU A 29 -9.33 -5.99 8.02
C LEU A 29 -10.28 -6.54 6.95
N ALA A 30 -10.18 -6.05 5.71
CA ALA A 30 -11.05 -6.47 4.62
C ALA A 30 -10.86 -7.97 4.29
N THR A 31 -9.62 -8.45 4.28
CA THR A 31 -9.32 -9.87 4.02
C THR A 31 -9.90 -10.77 5.10
N TYR A 32 -9.75 -10.38 6.37
CA TYR A 32 -10.23 -11.18 7.49
C TYR A 32 -11.77 -11.26 7.53
N TYR A 33 -12.47 -10.15 7.26
CA TYR A 33 -13.93 -10.10 7.38
C TYR A 33 -14.69 -10.53 6.12
N PHE A 34 -14.10 -10.43 4.92
CA PHE A 34 -14.82 -10.68 3.65
C PHE A 34 -14.29 -11.86 2.83
N HIS A 35 -13.12 -12.41 3.17
CA HIS A 35 -12.47 -13.50 2.42
C HIS A 35 -12.02 -14.65 3.32
N ASP A 36 -12.84 -14.98 4.31
CA ASP A 36 -12.65 -16.05 5.28
C ASP A 36 -12.90 -17.44 4.67
N PHE A 37 -12.16 -17.80 3.62
CA PHE A 37 -12.36 -19.04 2.86
C PHE A 37 -12.33 -20.34 3.70
N TRP A 38 -11.75 -20.28 4.91
CA TRP A 38 -11.72 -21.40 5.86
C TRP A 38 -13.08 -21.72 6.48
N THR A 39 -14.07 -20.83 6.38
CA THR A 39 -15.45 -21.07 6.86
C THR A 39 -16.35 -21.67 5.78
N ILE A 40 -15.89 -21.72 4.52
CA ILE A 40 -16.67 -22.18 3.37
C ILE A 40 -16.50 -23.70 3.16
N GLU A 41 -17.61 -24.44 3.14
CA GLU A 41 -17.64 -25.88 2.89
C GLU A 41 -17.71 -26.25 1.40
N ASP A 42 -18.46 -25.47 0.60
CA ASP A 42 -18.57 -25.70 -0.84
C ASP A 42 -17.22 -25.50 -1.54
N ALA A 43 -16.74 -26.51 -2.25
CA ALA A 43 -15.41 -26.53 -2.83
C ALA A 43 -15.18 -25.41 -3.87
N GLN A 44 -16.20 -25.11 -4.68
CA GLN A 44 -16.08 -24.11 -5.74
C GLN A 44 -16.09 -22.69 -5.17
N ALA A 45 -16.99 -22.41 -4.23
CA ALA A 45 -17.04 -21.14 -3.52
C ALA A 45 -15.78 -20.91 -2.67
N LYS A 46 -15.28 -21.96 -2.01
CA LYS A 46 -14.04 -21.91 -1.23
C LYS A 46 -12.85 -21.52 -2.09
N GLN A 47 -12.70 -22.11 -3.27
CA GLN A 47 -11.62 -21.77 -4.20
C GLN A 47 -11.71 -20.30 -4.63
N GLY A 48 -12.91 -19.79 -4.93
CA GLY A 48 -13.12 -18.37 -5.25
C GLY A 48 -12.68 -17.45 -4.12
N GLN A 49 -13.13 -17.71 -2.89
CA GLN A 49 -12.74 -16.92 -1.72
C GLN A 49 -11.23 -17.01 -1.43
N MET A 50 -10.63 -18.19 -1.59
CA MET A 50 -9.19 -18.37 -1.42
C MET A 50 -8.39 -17.53 -2.42
N ILE A 51 -8.84 -17.41 -3.67
CA ILE A 51 -8.20 -16.54 -4.68
C ILE A 51 -8.25 -15.07 -4.23
N HIS A 52 -9.38 -14.60 -3.73
CA HIS A 52 -9.50 -13.23 -3.22
C HIS A 52 -8.61 -12.99 -2.00
N PHE A 53 -8.57 -13.94 -1.07
CA PHE A 53 -7.68 -13.89 0.08
C PHE A 53 -6.21 -13.80 -0.37
N MET A 54 -5.77 -14.67 -1.28
CA MET A 54 -4.38 -14.70 -1.76
C MET A 54 -4.00 -13.43 -2.53
N LYS A 55 -4.93 -12.87 -3.32
CA LYS A 55 -4.75 -11.56 -3.96
C LYS A 55 -4.48 -10.46 -2.94
N ASN A 56 -5.30 -10.38 -1.90
CA ASN A 56 -5.09 -9.37 -0.86
C ASN A 56 -3.80 -9.62 -0.08
N LEU A 57 -3.43 -10.88 0.17
CA LEU A 57 -2.18 -11.23 0.83
C LEU A 57 -0.95 -10.78 0.02
N ALA A 58 -0.97 -10.95 -1.30
CA ALA A 58 0.08 -10.43 -2.18
C ALA A 58 0.17 -8.89 -2.13
N LEU A 59 -0.97 -8.20 -2.10
CA LEU A 59 -1.02 -6.74 -1.94
C LEU A 59 -0.51 -6.29 -0.57
N MET A 60 -0.83 -7.02 0.50
CA MET A 60 -0.26 -6.76 1.83
C MET A 60 1.26 -6.88 1.82
N GLY A 61 1.79 -7.92 1.18
CA GLY A 61 3.23 -8.11 0.98
C GLY A 61 3.90 -6.95 0.23
N SER A 62 3.26 -6.43 -0.83
CA SER A 62 3.79 -5.28 -1.56
C SER A 62 3.76 -3.99 -0.74
N MET A 63 2.73 -3.76 0.08
CA MET A 63 2.70 -2.62 1.00
C MET A 63 3.82 -2.72 2.04
N LEU A 64 4.05 -3.90 2.63
CA LEU A 64 5.17 -4.12 3.56
C LEU A 64 6.52 -3.86 2.90
N PHE A 65 6.70 -4.30 1.64
CA PHE A 65 7.90 -4.03 0.87
C PHE A 65 8.13 -2.52 0.69
N VAL A 66 7.09 -1.75 0.35
CA VAL A 66 7.18 -0.29 0.23
C VAL A 66 7.43 0.36 1.59
N MET A 67 6.83 -0.13 2.67
CA MET A 67 7.08 0.37 4.02
C MET A 67 8.52 0.15 4.46
N ALA A 68 9.14 -0.98 4.09
CA ALA A 68 10.53 -1.31 4.41
C ALA A 68 11.53 -0.50 3.58
N ASN A 69 11.30 -0.39 2.26
CA ASN A 69 12.25 0.20 1.32
C ASN A 69 12.00 1.70 1.02
N GLY A 70 10.84 2.24 1.37
CA GLY A 70 10.43 3.60 1.04
C GLY A 70 10.05 3.78 -0.43
N ALA A 71 9.78 5.03 -0.82
CA ALA A 71 9.25 5.40 -2.15
C ALA A 71 10.28 5.43 -3.30
N GLY A 72 11.52 4.95 -3.06
CA GLY A 72 12.60 4.99 -4.05
C GLY A 72 13.11 6.39 -4.42
N LYS A 73 14.18 6.45 -5.22
CA LYS A 73 14.91 7.70 -5.56
C LYS A 73 14.10 8.70 -6.39
N MET A 74 13.07 8.25 -7.13
CA MET A 74 12.18 9.09 -7.95
C MET A 74 10.94 9.59 -7.19
N SER A 75 10.88 9.46 -5.86
CA SER A 75 9.72 9.94 -5.11
C SER A 75 9.62 11.46 -5.10
N LEU A 76 8.39 11.99 -5.06
CA LEU A 76 8.14 13.43 -4.87
C LEU A 76 8.78 13.96 -3.58
N ASP A 77 8.87 13.13 -2.52
CA ASP A 77 9.57 13.50 -1.28
C ASP A 77 11.06 13.82 -1.54
N ASN A 78 11.73 13.03 -2.40
CA ASN A 78 13.13 13.27 -2.77
C ASN A 78 13.30 14.46 -3.73
N ALA A 79 12.35 14.66 -4.66
CA ALA A 79 12.38 15.80 -5.57
C ALA A 79 12.12 17.14 -4.84
N LEU A 80 11.26 17.15 -3.82
CA LEU A 80 11.03 18.31 -2.96
C LEU A 80 12.25 18.59 -2.07
N ALA A 81 12.88 17.56 -1.51
CA ALA A 81 14.09 17.70 -0.70
C ALA A 81 15.29 18.24 -1.50
N SER A 82 15.44 17.86 -2.78
CA SER A 82 16.53 18.39 -3.62
C SER A 82 16.30 19.86 -4.01
N LYS A 83 15.04 20.28 -4.22
CA LYS A 83 14.70 21.68 -4.51
C LYS A 83 15.04 22.63 -3.36
N THR A 84 14.81 22.22 -2.12
CA THR A 84 15.14 23.04 -0.94
C THR A 84 16.65 23.23 -0.75
N GLN A 85 17.50 22.29 -1.17
CA GLN A 85 18.96 22.46 -1.13
C GLN A 85 19.51 23.37 -2.24
N SER A 86 18.69 23.68 -3.25
CA SER A 86 19.09 24.51 -4.39
C SER A 86 18.79 26.00 -4.23
N GLU A 87 18.12 26.42 -3.15
CA GLU A 87 18.16 27.83 -2.77
C GLU A 87 19.58 28.12 -2.27
N PRO A 88 20.35 28.97 -2.99
CA PRO A 88 21.61 29.42 -2.46
C PRO A 88 21.28 30.18 -1.18
N VAL A 89 21.95 29.82 -0.09
CA VAL A 89 22.10 30.67 1.08
C VAL A 89 22.73 31.97 0.56
N VAL A 90 21.92 32.94 0.14
CA VAL A 90 22.39 34.26 -0.29
C VAL A 90 22.00 35.26 0.77
N ALA A 91 23.00 35.69 1.54
CA ALA A 91 23.37 37.10 1.66
C ALA A 91 24.80 37.16 2.21
#